data_AF-A0A1M7E381-F1
#
_entry.id   AF-A0A1M7E381-F1
#
_cell.length_a   1.000
_cell.length_b   1.000
_cell.length_c   1.000
_cell.angle_alpha   90.00
_cell.angle_beta   90.00
_cell.angle_gamma   90.00
#
_symmetry.space_group_name_H-M   'P 1'
#
loop_
_entity.id
_entity.type
_entity.pdbx_description
1 polymer ?
#
loop_
_entity_poly.entity_id
_entity_poly.type
_entity_poly.pdbx_seq_one_letter_code
_entity_poly.pdbx_strand_id
1 'polypeptide(L)'
;MTRRRLKPEELELWRKVAKTTERLHPEGKRSEQPLPKPSSTKLPKARIEGFELSQKAAPSRHGHDIAPDISHSIAAQPVRMDRKTYGKLKRGKVVPEGKLDLHGMTMDQAHPALMRFILRAHENGKRMVLVITGKGKLRDEGGPIPVRRGVLRHNVPQWLSTPPLAAVVLQVTEAHLKHGGGGAYYVYLRRQR
;
A
#
# COMPACT_ATOMS: atom_id res chain seq x y z
N MET A 1 50.60 -26.73 -8.78
CA MET A 1 51.55 -27.67 -8.12
C MET A 1 51.02 -29.08 -8.26
N THR A 2 51.75 -29.94 -8.96
CA THR A 2 51.33 -31.31 -9.25
C THR A 2 51.55 -32.20 -8.02
N ARG A 3 50.50 -32.85 -7.50
CA ARG A 3 50.62 -33.76 -6.35
C ARG A 3 51.40 -35.02 -6.75
N ARG A 4 52.64 -35.12 -6.29
CA ARG A 4 53.49 -36.31 -6.46
C ARG A 4 52.87 -37.51 -5.74
N ARG A 5 52.76 -38.65 -6.43
CA ARG A 5 52.35 -39.93 -5.84
C ARG A 5 53.56 -40.65 -5.24
N LEU A 6 53.38 -41.27 -4.08
CA LEU A 6 54.43 -42.02 -3.37
C LEU A 6 54.88 -43.22 -4.20
N LYS A 7 56.19 -43.39 -4.34
CA LYS A 7 56.80 -44.55 -5.00
C LYS A 7 56.73 -45.78 -4.07
N PRO A 8 56.79 -47.01 -4.62
CA PRO A 8 56.73 -48.24 -3.84
C PRO A 8 57.79 -48.32 -2.72
N GLU A 9 59.01 -47.86 -3.00
CA GLU A 9 60.13 -47.83 -2.05
C GLU A 9 59.88 -46.87 -0.87
N GLU A 10 59.28 -45.70 -1.13
CA GLU A 10 58.91 -44.73 -0.08
C GLU A 10 57.83 -45.32 0.84
N LEU A 11 56.95 -46.16 0.29
CA LEU A 11 55.89 -46.87 1.01
C LEU A 11 56.46 -47.96 1.92
N GLU A 12 57.50 -48.68 1.49
CA GLU A 12 58.21 -49.65 2.30
C GLU A 12 58.95 -48.99 3.46
N LEU A 13 59.63 -47.88 3.19
CA LEU A 13 60.30 -47.08 4.23
C LEU A 13 59.29 -46.59 5.27
N TRP A 14 58.14 -46.08 4.80
CA TRP A 14 57.06 -45.63 5.68
C TRP A 14 56.51 -46.76 6.56
N ARG A 15 56.35 -47.98 6.03
CA ARG A 15 55.94 -49.16 6.81
C ARG A 15 56.96 -49.52 7.90
N LYS A 16 58.27 -49.37 7.64
CA LYS A 16 59.31 -49.66 8.63
C LYS A 16 59.31 -48.65 9.78
N VAL A 17 59.07 -47.37 9.47
CA VAL A 17 58.89 -46.30 10.46
C VAL A 17 57.60 -46.48 11.27
N ALA A 18 56.49 -46.81 10.60
CA ALA A 18 55.22 -47.03 11.28
C ALA A 18 55.25 -48.20 12.28
N LYS A 19 56.05 -49.25 12.01
CA LYS A 19 56.24 -50.38 12.92
C LYS A 19 57.05 -50.05 14.18
N THR A 20 57.91 -49.04 14.12
CA THR A 20 58.81 -48.67 15.23
C THR A 20 58.22 -47.57 16.13
N THR A 21 57.02 -47.08 15.80
CA THR A 21 56.35 -46.02 16.55
C THR A 21 55.25 -46.58 17.44
N GLU A 22 55.24 -46.17 18.69
CA GLU A 22 54.21 -46.53 19.66
C GLU A 22 52.95 -45.67 19.45
N ARG A 23 51.78 -46.30 19.44
CA ARG A 23 50.51 -45.63 19.11
C ARG A 23 50.04 -44.82 20.31
N LEU A 24 49.84 -43.52 20.14
CA LEU A 24 49.43 -42.58 21.21
C LEU A 24 48.08 -42.91 21.89
N HIS A 25 47.23 -43.74 21.27
CA HIS A 25 45.95 -44.19 21.81
C HIS A 25 45.75 -45.70 21.56
N PRO A 26 46.05 -46.57 22.54
CA PRO A 26 45.94 -48.03 22.37
C PRO A 26 44.49 -48.55 22.42
N GLU A 27 43.57 -47.84 23.08
CA GLU A 27 42.18 -48.24 23.35
C GLU A 27 41.18 -47.97 22.19
N GLY A 28 41.67 -47.73 20.98
CA GLY A 28 40.82 -47.63 19.79
C GLY A 28 40.39 -49.01 19.31
N LYS A 29 39.42 -49.64 19.98
CA LYS A 29 38.76 -50.88 19.53
C LYS A 29 38.25 -50.69 18.09
N ARG A 30 38.93 -51.32 17.13
CA ARG A 30 38.43 -51.46 15.77
C ARG A 30 37.33 -52.52 15.82
N SER A 31 36.09 -52.09 15.94
CA SER A 31 34.93 -52.97 15.82
C SER A 31 34.83 -53.44 14.36
N GLU A 32 35.37 -54.62 14.06
CA GLU A 32 35.19 -55.34 12.79
C GLU A 32 33.85 -56.08 12.74
N GLN A 33 32.80 -55.56 13.38
CA GLN A 33 31.45 -56.04 13.09
C GLN A 33 31.00 -55.42 11.76
N PRO A 34 30.66 -56.22 10.75
CA PRO A 34 30.05 -55.69 9.54
C PRO A 34 28.72 -55.08 9.97
N LEU A 35 28.61 -53.77 9.90
CA LEU A 35 27.31 -53.10 9.93
C LEU A 35 26.43 -53.79 8.87
N PRO A 36 25.20 -54.23 9.20
CA PRO A 36 24.32 -54.83 8.22
C PRO A 36 24.19 -53.86 7.06
N LYS A 37 24.54 -54.32 5.85
CA LYS A 37 24.41 -53.52 4.64
C LYS A 37 22.95 -53.08 4.57
N PRO A 38 22.65 -51.77 4.48
CA PRO A 38 21.27 -51.33 4.38
C PRO A 38 20.67 -51.97 3.13
N SER A 39 19.71 -52.87 3.32
CA SER A 39 18.91 -53.40 2.23
C SER A 39 18.16 -52.21 1.65
N SER A 40 18.61 -51.74 0.49
CA SER A 40 17.92 -50.67 -0.22
C SER A 40 16.65 -51.29 -0.80
N THR A 41 15.56 -51.29 -0.03
CA THR A 41 14.24 -51.36 -0.63
C THR A 41 14.14 -50.12 -1.51
N LYS A 42 14.35 -50.29 -2.83
CA LYS A 42 14.20 -49.21 -3.79
C LYS A 42 12.73 -48.80 -3.75
N LEU A 43 12.43 -47.77 -2.98
CA LEU A 43 11.16 -47.07 -3.08
C LEU A 43 10.98 -46.70 -4.55
N PRO A 44 9.85 -47.02 -5.20
CA PRO A 44 9.61 -46.61 -6.57
C PRO A 44 9.74 -45.09 -6.60
N LYS A 45 10.72 -44.58 -7.35
CA LYS A 45 10.82 -43.14 -7.59
C LYS A 45 9.53 -42.76 -8.30
N ALA A 46 8.62 -42.09 -7.59
CA ALA A 46 7.43 -41.52 -8.20
C ALA A 46 7.90 -40.67 -9.37
N ARG A 47 7.56 -41.09 -10.58
CA ARG A 47 7.85 -40.33 -11.78
C ARG A 47 6.95 -39.12 -11.70
N ILE A 48 7.53 -37.98 -11.34
CA ILE A 48 6.85 -36.70 -11.44
C ILE A 48 6.62 -36.50 -12.93
N GLU A 49 5.38 -36.70 -13.39
CA GLU A 49 5.00 -36.33 -14.74
C GLU A 49 5.31 -34.85 -14.93
N GLY A 50 5.93 -34.50 -16.05
CA GLY A 50 6.30 -33.12 -16.34
C GLY A 50 5.05 -32.26 -16.28
N PHE A 51 4.99 -31.33 -15.33
CA PHE A 51 3.92 -30.36 -15.28
C PHE A 51 4.32 -29.20 -16.21
N GLU A 52 3.47 -28.88 -17.16
CA GLU A 52 3.61 -27.63 -17.89
C GLU A 52 2.99 -26.52 -17.05
N LEU A 53 3.83 -25.56 -16.65
CA LEU A 53 3.40 -24.36 -15.94
C LEU A 53 2.33 -23.66 -16.81
N SER A 54 1.13 -23.42 -16.24
CA SER A 54 0.00 -22.71 -16.88
C SER A 54 -1.04 -23.54 -17.66
N GLN A 55 -0.99 -24.87 -17.67
CA GLN A 55 -1.92 -25.70 -18.46
C GLN A 55 -3.41 -25.60 -18.03
N LYS A 56 -3.69 -25.08 -16.83
CA LYS A 56 -5.06 -24.86 -16.29
C LYS A 56 -5.36 -23.42 -15.90
N ALA A 57 -4.44 -22.48 -16.15
CA ALA A 57 -4.71 -21.08 -15.84
C ALA A 57 -5.59 -20.49 -16.95
N ALA A 58 -6.86 -20.23 -16.63
CA ALA A 58 -7.67 -19.35 -17.47
C ALA A 58 -6.91 -18.02 -17.64
N PRO A 59 -6.92 -17.39 -18.84
CA PRO A 59 -6.27 -16.11 -19.02
C PRO A 59 -6.85 -15.14 -18.00
N SER A 60 -6.07 -14.81 -16.97
CA SER A 60 -6.48 -13.84 -15.99
C SER A 60 -6.55 -12.52 -16.75
N ARG A 61 -7.78 -12.06 -17.01
CA ARG A 61 -8.01 -10.66 -17.32
C ARG A 61 -7.60 -9.93 -16.05
N HIS A 62 -6.32 -9.60 -15.94
CA HIS A 62 -5.81 -8.68 -14.94
C HIS A 62 -6.41 -7.33 -15.26
N GLY A 63 -7.71 -7.16 -14.95
CA GLY A 63 -8.31 -5.85 -14.83
C GLY A 63 -7.51 -5.15 -13.75
N HIS A 64 -6.98 -3.98 -14.07
CA HIS A 64 -6.31 -3.18 -13.06
C HIS A 64 -7.33 -2.87 -11.95
N ASP A 65 -7.04 -3.30 -10.72
CA ASP A 65 -7.79 -2.91 -9.53
C ASP A 65 -7.41 -1.46 -9.19
N ILE A 66 -7.98 -0.52 -9.96
CA ILE A 66 -7.72 0.91 -9.80
C ILE A 66 -8.75 1.46 -8.82
N ALA A 67 -8.27 2.10 -7.76
CA ALA A 67 -9.14 2.83 -6.83
C ALA A 67 -10.04 3.81 -7.60
N PRO A 68 -11.34 3.87 -7.31
CA PRO A 68 -12.28 4.73 -8.03
C PRO A 68 -11.88 6.21 -7.90
N ASP A 69 -12.19 7.01 -8.93
CA ASP A 69 -11.97 8.46 -8.87
C ASP A 69 -12.67 9.07 -7.65
N ILE A 70 -12.04 10.07 -7.04
CA ILE A 70 -12.56 10.70 -5.82
C ILE A 70 -13.95 11.28 -6.06
N SER A 71 -14.20 11.89 -7.23
CA SER A 71 -15.53 12.40 -7.55
C SER A 71 -16.59 11.28 -7.56
N HIS A 72 -16.24 10.10 -8.07
CA HIS A 72 -17.11 8.93 -8.03
C HIS A 72 -17.33 8.44 -6.59
N SER A 73 -16.27 8.36 -5.79
CA SER A 73 -16.37 7.94 -4.38
C SER A 73 -17.28 8.85 -3.55
N ILE A 74 -17.19 10.17 -3.74
CA ILE A 74 -18.03 11.17 -3.05
C ILE A 74 -19.48 11.07 -3.56
N ALA A 75 -19.68 10.89 -4.86
CA ALA A 75 -21.02 10.77 -5.45
C ALA A 75 -21.73 9.49 -5.01
N ALA A 76 -21.01 8.41 -4.70
CA ALA A 76 -21.53 7.14 -4.24
C ALA A 76 -21.96 7.14 -2.76
N GLN A 77 -21.57 8.15 -1.96
CA GLN A 77 -21.96 8.20 -0.56
C GLN A 77 -23.48 8.39 -0.40
N PRO A 78 -24.12 7.69 0.56
CA PRO A 78 -25.53 7.85 0.83
C PRO A 78 -25.83 9.27 1.31
N VAL A 79 -26.95 9.84 0.83
CA VAL A 79 -27.37 11.19 1.18
C VAL A 79 -27.90 11.21 2.61
N ARG A 80 -27.23 11.94 3.50
CA ARG A 80 -27.59 12.08 4.93
C ARG A 80 -28.40 13.33 5.26
N MET A 81 -28.66 14.17 4.27
CA MET A 81 -29.44 15.41 4.40
C MET A 81 -30.82 15.29 3.72
N ASP A 82 -31.66 16.31 3.86
CA ASP A 82 -32.95 16.38 3.17
C ASP A 82 -32.77 16.26 1.64
N ARG A 83 -33.52 15.35 1.01
CA ARG A 83 -33.44 15.05 -0.43
C ARG A 83 -33.77 16.25 -1.31
N LYS A 84 -34.73 17.09 -0.91
CA LYS A 84 -35.12 18.29 -1.68
C LYS A 84 -33.99 19.31 -1.68
N THR A 85 -33.35 19.51 -0.53
CA THR A 85 -32.19 20.39 -0.37
C THR A 85 -30.97 19.86 -1.13
N TYR A 86 -30.71 18.55 -1.08
CA TYR A 86 -29.67 17.90 -1.87
C TYR A 86 -29.87 18.11 -3.39
N GLY A 87 -31.10 17.94 -3.88
CA GLY A 87 -31.43 18.18 -5.30
C GLY A 87 -31.30 19.65 -5.72
N LYS A 88 -31.49 20.62 -4.82
CA LYS A 88 -31.18 22.04 -5.09
C LYS A 88 -29.67 22.28 -5.14
N LEU A 89 -28.92 21.64 -4.24
CA LEU A 89 -27.47 21.77 -4.13
C LEU A 89 -26.76 21.20 -5.37
N LYS A 90 -27.16 20.02 -5.85
CA LYS A 90 -26.69 19.43 -7.13
C LYS A 90 -26.93 20.35 -8.33
N ARG A 91 -28.03 21.11 -8.35
CA ARG A 91 -28.35 22.09 -9.40
C ARG A 91 -27.70 23.46 -9.19
N GLY A 92 -26.90 23.63 -8.14
CA GLY A 92 -26.28 24.92 -7.81
C GLY A 92 -27.27 26.02 -7.44
N LYS A 93 -28.47 25.66 -6.94
CA LYS A 93 -29.52 26.61 -6.54
C LYS A 93 -29.43 27.04 -5.07
N VAL A 94 -28.52 26.42 -4.30
CA VAL A 94 -28.29 26.78 -2.90
C VAL A 94 -27.07 27.69 -2.85
N VAL A 95 -27.23 28.84 -2.21
CA VAL A 95 -26.16 29.83 -2.02
C VAL A 95 -25.37 29.44 -0.76
N PRO A 96 -24.04 29.26 -0.85
CA PRO A 96 -23.21 29.03 0.33
C PRO A 96 -23.18 30.24 1.26
N GLU A 97 -23.29 29.99 2.56
CA GLU A 97 -23.28 31.03 3.62
C GLU A 97 -21.86 31.42 4.03
N GLY A 98 -20.87 30.63 3.60
CA GLY A 98 -19.46 30.86 3.83
C GLY A 98 -18.63 30.22 2.74
N LYS A 99 -17.48 30.83 2.46
CA LYS A 99 -16.53 30.36 1.46
C LYS A 99 -15.12 30.36 2.04
N LEU A 100 -14.40 29.27 1.84
CA LEU A 100 -12.97 29.18 2.08
C LEU A 100 -12.27 28.87 0.76
N ASP A 101 -11.19 29.58 0.50
CA ASP A 101 -10.34 29.31 -0.64
C ASP A 101 -8.97 28.78 -0.19
N LEU A 102 -8.67 27.56 -0.60
CA LEU A 102 -7.43 26.84 -0.31
C LEU A 102 -6.55 26.72 -1.55
N HIS A 103 -6.98 27.24 -2.71
CA HIS A 103 -6.17 27.10 -3.92
C HIS A 103 -4.80 27.75 -3.71
N GLY A 104 -3.74 27.04 -4.11
CA GLY A 104 -2.37 27.54 -3.98
C GLY A 104 -1.76 27.42 -2.58
N MET A 105 -2.52 27.01 -1.55
CA MET A 105 -1.96 26.70 -0.24
C MET A 105 -1.20 25.37 -0.26
N THR A 106 -0.21 25.23 0.62
CA THR A 106 0.39 23.93 0.95
C THR A 106 -0.54 23.13 1.86
N MET A 107 -0.29 21.82 2.03
CA MET A 107 -1.08 21.00 2.96
C MET A 107 -1.00 21.53 4.39
N ASP A 108 0.19 21.94 4.83
CA ASP A 108 0.44 22.44 6.19
C ASP A 108 -0.28 23.76 6.47
N GLN A 109 -0.54 24.57 5.44
CA GLN A 109 -1.34 25.78 5.54
C GLN A 109 -2.84 25.48 5.45
N ALA A 110 -3.23 24.63 4.48
CA ALA A 110 -4.61 24.37 4.14
C ALA A 110 -5.35 23.59 5.24
N HIS A 111 -4.71 22.60 5.85
CA HIS A 111 -5.34 21.76 6.87
C HIS A 111 -5.81 22.56 8.10
N PRO A 112 -4.94 23.35 8.78
CA PRO A 112 -5.39 24.15 9.92
C PRO A 112 -6.35 25.28 9.51
N ALA A 113 -6.23 25.84 8.30
CA ALA A 113 -7.17 26.83 7.78
C ALA A 113 -8.58 26.24 7.58
N LEU A 114 -8.67 25.05 6.97
CA LEU A 114 -9.92 24.29 6.81
C LEU A 114 -10.55 24.01 8.17
N MET A 115 -9.77 23.50 9.11
CA MET A 115 -10.27 23.12 10.43
C MET A 115 -10.90 24.32 11.15
N ARG A 116 -10.16 25.45 11.23
CA ARG A 116 -10.68 26.68 11.84
C ARG A 116 -11.94 27.20 11.15
N PHE A 117 -11.96 27.17 9.81
CA PHE A 117 -13.10 27.64 9.05
C PHE A 117 -14.36 26.82 9.30
N ILE A 118 -14.26 25.49 9.25
CA ILE A 118 -15.42 24.59 9.43
C ILE A 118 -15.97 24.70 10.84
N LEU A 119 -15.11 24.70 11.86
CA LEU A 119 -15.53 24.83 13.25
C LEU A 119 -16.20 26.18 13.51
N ARG A 120 -15.58 27.29 13.07
CA ARG A 120 -16.21 28.63 13.18
C ARG A 120 -17.52 28.73 12.40
N ALA A 121 -17.62 28.12 11.22
CA ALA A 121 -18.86 28.12 10.46
C ALA A 121 -19.98 27.37 11.20
N HIS A 122 -19.64 26.25 11.83
CA HIS A 122 -20.56 25.48 12.65
C HIS A 122 -20.98 26.24 13.92
N GLU A 123 -20.04 26.89 14.62
CA GLU A 123 -20.32 27.78 15.78
C GLU A 123 -21.25 28.93 15.40
N ASN A 124 -21.05 29.53 14.23
CA ASN A 124 -21.91 30.60 13.70
C ASN A 124 -23.26 30.09 13.15
N GLY A 125 -23.59 28.80 13.31
CA GLY A 125 -24.86 28.22 12.89
C GLY A 125 -25.06 28.09 11.38
N LYS A 126 -23.99 28.25 10.57
CA LYS A 126 -24.08 28.12 9.10
C LYS A 126 -24.45 26.68 8.73
N ARG A 127 -25.32 26.51 7.75
CA ARG A 127 -25.77 25.18 7.31
C ARG A 127 -24.98 24.66 6.13
N MET A 128 -24.62 25.54 5.20
CA MET A 128 -23.87 25.15 4.01
C MET A 128 -22.74 26.12 3.71
N VAL A 129 -21.53 25.57 3.55
CA VAL A 129 -20.33 26.32 3.18
C VAL A 129 -19.66 25.71 1.96
N LEU A 130 -18.90 26.54 1.25
CA LEU A 130 -18.13 26.17 0.07
C LEU A 130 -16.64 26.16 0.40
N VAL A 131 -15.96 25.06 0.09
CA VAL A 131 -14.50 24.95 0.20
C VAL A 131 -13.92 24.79 -1.19
N ILE A 132 -13.11 25.74 -1.63
CA ILE A 132 -12.41 25.70 -2.91
C ILE A 132 -11.00 25.16 -2.69
N THR A 133 -10.65 24.07 -3.39
CA THR A 133 -9.31 23.46 -3.33
C THR A 133 -8.51 23.74 -4.60
N GLY A 134 -9.22 23.99 -5.70
CA GLY A 134 -8.68 24.08 -7.05
C GLY A 134 -8.69 22.73 -7.76
N LYS A 135 -8.65 22.77 -9.10
CA LYS A 135 -8.64 21.56 -9.94
C LYS A 135 -7.27 20.84 -9.97
N GLY A 136 -6.27 21.42 -9.31
CA GLY A 136 -4.86 21.04 -9.41
C GLY A 136 -4.19 21.68 -10.63
N LYS A 137 -3.07 22.38 -10.43
CA LYS A 137 -2.22 22.83 -11.55
C LYS A 137 -1.31 21.67 -11.96
N LEU A 138 -0.97 21.56 -13.26
CA LEU A 138 0.29 20.90 -13.63
C LEU A 138 1.39 21.76 -13.01
N ARG A 139 2.09 21.23 -12.00
CA ARG A 139 3.46 21.66 -11.81
C ARG A 139 4.26 20.85 -12.82
N ASP A 140 4.64 21.50 -13.90
CA ASP A 140 5.64 21.01 -14.83
C ASP A 140 7.02 21.29 -14.20
N GLU A 141 7.25 20.74 -13.01
CA GLU A 141 8.59 20.66 -12.45
C GLU A 141 9.21 19.47 -13.17
N GLY A 142 9.98 19.74 -14.23
CA GLY A 142 10.63 18.76 -15.13
C GLY A 142 11.64 17.81 -14.48
N GLY A 143 11.41 17.42 -13.22
CA GLY A 143 12.11 16.36 -12.53
C GLY A 143 11.52 14.98 -12.86
N PRO A 144 12.29 13.90 -12.64
CA PRO A 144 11.91 12.54 -12.98
C PRO A 144 10.77 11.96 -12.11
N ILE A 145 10.32 12.68 -11.08
CA ILE A 145 9.31 12.21 -10.12
C ILE A 145 7.95 12.87 -10.43
N PRO A 146 6.90 12.10 -10.75
CA PRO A 146 5.56 12.65 -10.99
C PRO A 146 4.99 13.35 -9.75
N VAL A 147 4.72 14.65 -9.85
CA VAL A 147 4.02 15.39 -8.78
C VAL A 147 2.53 15.10 -8.84
N ARG A 148 1.93 14.62 -7.73
CA ARG A 148 0.48 14.34 -7.66
C ARG A 148 -0.32 15.63 -7.88
N ARG A 149 -1.17 15.63 -8.91
CA ARG A 149 -2.06 16.76 -9.22
C ARG A 149 -3.14 16.92 -8.14
N GLY A 150 -3.42 18.17 -7.77
CA GLY A 150 -4.57 18.50 -6.93
C GLY A 150 -4.51 17.85 -5.54
N VAL A 151 -3.37 17.91 -4.86
CA VAL A 151 -3.17 17.31 -3.53
C VAL A 151 -4.29 17.70 -2.55
N LEU A 152 -4.71 18.97 -2.53
CA LEU A 152 -5.79 19.42 -1.66
C LEU A 152 -7.16 18.87 -2.08
N ARG A 153 -7.44 18.74 -3.38
CA ARG A 153 -8.67 18.08 -3.87
C ARG A 153 -8.78 16.65 -3.31
N HIS A 154 -7.66 15.94 -3.22
CA HIS A 154 -7.66 14.57 -2.72
C HIS A 154 -7.78 14.48 -1.19
N ASN A 155 -7.07 15.35 -0.47
CA ASN A 155 -6.99 15.27 0.99
C ASN A 155 -8.20 15.89 1.72
N VAL A 156 -8.80 16.96 1.18
CA VAL A 156 -9.86 17.71 1.87
C VAL A 156 -11.09 16.84 2.21
N PRO A 157 -11.62 16.00 1.31
CA PRO A 157 -12.72 15.09 1.65
C PRO A 157 -12.37 14.15 2.82
N GLN A 158 -11.14 13.64 2.86
CA GLN A 158 -10.66 12.78 3.93
C GLN A 158 -10.57 13.55 5.25
N TRP A 159 -10.00 14.75 5.26
CA TRP A 159 -9.93 15.60 6.45
C TRP A 159 -11.32 15.91 7.01
N LEU A 160 -12.30 16.20 6.14
CA LEU A 160 -13.69 16.45 6.55
C LEU A 160 -14.37 15.21 7.17
N SER A 161 -13.92 14.01 6.84
CA SER A 161 -14.41 12.74 7.40
C SER A 161 -13.70 12.27 8.66
N THR A 162 -12.70 13.01 9.15
CA THR A 162 -11.92 12.65 10.35
C THR A 162 -12.20 13.60 11.52
N PRO A 163 -12.08 13.15 12.78
CA PRO A 163 -12.16 14.04 13.94
C PRO A 163 -11.10 15.15 13.88
N PRO A 164 -11.39 16.38 14.33
CA PRO A 164 -12.65 16.80 14.96
C PRO A 164 -13.79 17.15 13.98
N LEU A 165 -13.51 17.25 12.68
CA LEU A 165 -14.47 17.76 11.69
C LEU A 165 -15.64 16.80 11.42
N ALA A 166 -15.39 15.50 11.48
CA ALA A 166 -16.43 14.47 11.31
C ALA A 166 -17.63 14.65 12.25
N ALA A 167 -17.41 15.23 13.43
CA ALA A 167 -18.46 15.49 14.42
C ALA A 167 -19.44 16.59 13.98
N VAL A 168 -19.00 17.54 13.15
CA VAL A 168 -19.79 18.72 12.73
C VAL A 168 -20.25 18.64 11.28
N VAL A 169 -19.60 17.84 10.45
CA VAL A 169 -19.96 17.65 9.04
C VAL A 169 -21.06 16.60 8.93
N LEU A 170 -22.12 16.92 8.17
CA LEU A 170 -23.22 16.00 7.87
C LEU A 170 -23.06 15.33 6.50
N GLN A 171 -22.74 16.12 5.48
CA GLN A 171 -22.63 15.67 4.09
C GLN A 171 -21.55 16.48 3.36
N VAL A 172 -20.74 15.80 2.55
CA VAL A 172 -19.83 16.41 1.59
C VAL A 172 -20.27 16.03 0.18
N THR A 173 -20.18 16.99 -0.74
CA THR A 173 -20.50 16.78 -2.15
C THR A 173 -19.62 17.67 -3.02
N GLU A 174 -19.34 17.22 -4.25
CA GLU A 174 -18.72 18.08 -5.25
C GLU A 174 -19.60 19.30 -5.55
N ALA A 175 -18.96 20.45 -5.73
CA ALA A 175 -19.65 21.69 -6.04
C ALA A 175 -20.24 21.67 -7.46
N HIS A 176 -21.27 22.47 -7.67
CA HIS A 176 -21.79 22.71 -9.03
C HIS A 176 -20.78 23.53 -9.85
N LEU A 177 -20.87 23.46 -11.18
CA LEU A 177 -19.94 24.17 -12.09
C LEU A 177 -19.87 25.68 -11.80
N LYS A 178 -21.00 26.31 -11.46
CA LYS A 178 -21.10 27.72 -11.05
C LYS A 178 -20.26 28.10 -9.82
N HIS A 179 -19.95 27.13 -8.95
CA HIS A 179 -19.22 27.35 -7.69
C HIS A 179 -17.85 26.65 -7.67
N GLY A 180 -17.34 26.20 -8.83
CA GLY A 180 -15.99 25.64 -8.96
C GLY A 180 -15.92 24.20 -9.47
N GLY A 181 -17.06 23.49 -9.57
CA GLY A 181 -17.11 22.11 -10.06
C GLY A 181 -16.19 21.17 -9.24
N GLY A 182 -15.50 20.26 -9.93
CA GLY A 182 -14.59 19.29 -9.33
C GLY A 182 -13.36 19.82 -8.60
N GLY A 183 -13.17 21.14 -8.55
CA GLY A 183 -12.17 21.80 -7.72
C GLY A 183 -12.73 22.41 -6.43
N ALA A 184 -13.99 22.15 -6.09
CA ALA A 184 -14.62 22.68 -4.89
C ALA A 184 -15.64 21.69 -4.31
N TYR A 185 -15.90 21.85 -3.00
CA TYR A 185 -16.82 20.99 -2.25
C TYR A 185 -17.85 21.83 -1.52
N TYR A 186 -19.11 21.44 -1.62
CA TYR A 186 -20.11 21.87 -0.66
C TYR A 186 -20.00 20.99 0.59
N VAL A 187 -19.92 21.66 1.73
CA VAL A 187 -19.88 21.01 3.05
C VAL A 187 -21.14 21.42 3.79
N TYR A 188 -22.01 20.45 4.02
CA TYR A 188 -23.24 20.64 4.77
C TYR A 188 -23.01 20.29 6.23
N LEU A 189 -23.29 21.23 7.12
CA LEU A 189 -23.00 21.14 8.55
C LEU A 189 -24.23 20.66 9.33
N ARG A 190 -23.94 19.96 10.43
CA ARG A 190 -24.92 19.62 11.45
C ARG A 190 -25.44 20.89 12.10
N ARG A 191 -26.63 20.77 12.68
CA ARG A 191 -27.23 21.87 13.43
C ARG A 191 -26.65 21.82 14.85
N GLN A 192 -26.14 22.96 15.33
CA GLN A 192 -25.86 23.16 16.75
C GLN A 192 -27.16 22.91 17.51
N ARG A 193 -27.12 22.01 18.50
CA ARG A 193 -28.26 21.72 19.37
C ARG A 193 -28.25 22.67 20.55
#